data_AF-A0A1V4MBS4-F1
#
_entry.id   AF-A0A1V4MBS4-F1
#
_cell.length_a   1.000
_cell.length_b   1.000
_cell.length_c   1.000
_cell.angle_alpha   90.00
_cell.angle_beta   90.00
_cell.angle_gamma   90.00
#
_symmetry.space_group_name_H-M   'P 1'
#
loop_
_entity.id
_entity.type
_entity.pdbx_description
1 polymer ?
#
loop_
_entity_poly.entity_id
_entity_poly.type
_entity_poly.pdbx_seq_one_letter_code
_entity_poly.pdbx_strand_id
1 'polypeptide(L)'
;MGRITAPQPLSENHVTDNFDCGNSFLNDWLKKFALMNNRANAAKTFVVCERNRVIGYYSLAMGSVDYEVASPRIKKGLAKHPVPVVILGRLAVDLGY
;
A
#
# COMPACT_ATOMS: atom_id res chain seq x y z
N MET A 1 -11.96 5.15 -22.69
CA MET A 1 -11.51 4.68 -21.36
C MET A 1 -10.96 3.28 -21.53
N GLY A 2 -9.66 3.08 -21.30
CA GLY A 2 -9.04 1.77 -21.45
C GLY A 2 -9.48 0.82 -20.34
N ARG A 3 -9.27 -0.48 -20.57
CA ARG A 3 -9.62 -1.53 -19.63
C ARG A 3 -8.61 -1.54 -18.48
N ILE A 4 -9.06 -1.29 -17.27
CA ILE A 4 -8.25 -1.45 -16.06
C ILE A 4 -8.16 -2.91 -15.64
N THR A 5 -7.05 -3.27 -15.00
CA THR A 5 -6.88 -4.60 -14.41
C THR A 5 -7.57 -4.70 -13.05
N ALA A 6 -7.83 -5.92 -12.58
CA ALA A 6 -8.05 -6.14 -11.15
C ALA A 6 -6.76 -5.82 -10.36
N PRO A 7 -6.84 -5.54 -9.04
CA PRO A 7 -5.66 -5.40 -8.20
C PRO A 7 -4.76 -6.64 -8.27
N GLN A 8 -3.47 -6.44 -8.49
CA GLN A 8 -2.48 -7.51 -8.61
C GLN A 8 -1.19 -7.15 -7.85
N PRO A 9 -0.37 -8.12 -7.42
CA PRO A 9 0.89 -7.83 -6.76
C PRO A 9 1.84 -7.03 -7.65
N LEU A 10 2.51 -6.02 -7.08
CA LEU A 10 3.55 -5.27 -7.77
C LEU A 10 4.72 -6.21 -8.16
N SER A 11 5.22 -6.03 -9.37
CA SER A 11 6.33 -6.78 -9.97
C SER A 11 7.10 -5.88 -10.94
N GLU A 12 8.24 -6.36 -11.43
CA GLU A 12 9.13 -5.66 -12.37
C GLU A 12 8.48 -5.32 -13.72
N ASN A 13 7.38 -6.01 -14.08
CA ASN A 13 6.69 -5.78 -15.35
C ASN A 13 5.79 -4.52 -15.33
N HIS A 14 5.62 -3.88 -14.17
CA HIS A 14 4.77 -2.71 -14.01
C HIS A 14 5.58 -1.42 -14.19
N VAL A 15 4.99 -0.46 -14.91
CA VAL A 15 5.59 0.85 -15.19
C VAL A 15 5.11 1.87 -14.15
N THR A 16 6.04 2.39 -13.35
CA THR A 16 5.76 3.33 -12.24
C THR A 16 6.33 4.73 -12.45
N ASP A 17 7.20 4.93 -13.43
CA ASP A 17 8.01 6.16 -13.61
C ASP A 17 7.17 7.44 -13.70
N ASN A 18 6.03 7.35 -14.39
CA ASN A 18 5.13 8.48 -14.63
C ASN A 18 3.95 8.53 -13.65
N PHE A 19 3.97 7.75 -12.56
CA PHE A 19 2.93 7.81 -11.55
C PHE A 19 2.96 9.16 -10.83
N ASP A 20 1.81 9.84 -10.76
CA ASP A 20 1.63 11.07 -10.00
C ASP A 20 0.24 11.15 -9.37
N CYS A 21 0.19 11.06 -8.03
CA CYS A 21 -1.04 11.26 -7.24
C CYS A 21 -1.14 12.65 -6.59
N GLY A 22 -0.26 13.60 -6.97
CA GLY A 22 -0.16 14.92 -6.35
C GLY A 22 0.60 14.95 -5.02
N ASN A 23 1.02 13.78 -4.50
CA ASN A 23 1.83 13.66 -3.29
C ASN A 23 3.21 13.07 -3.65
N SER A 24 4.25 13.92 -3.61
CA SER A 24 5.61 13.53 -3.98
C SER A 24 6.16 12.37 -3.15
N PHE A 25 5.83 12.29 -1.86
CA PHE A 25 6.27 11.19 -0.99
C PHE A 25 5.68 9.85 -1.44
N LEU A 26 4.40 9.82 -1.79
CA LEU A 26 3.75 8.60 -2.29
C LEU A 26 4.23 8.23 -3.70
N ASN A 27 4.49 9.21 -4.55
CA ASN A 27 5.02 8.99 -5.90
C ASN A 27 6.43 8.39 -5.83
N ASP A 28 7.32 9.05 -5.09
CA ASP A 28 8.72 8.61 -4.92
C ASP A 28 8.80 7.27 -4.23
N TRP A 29 7.92 7.01 -3.25
CA TRP A 29 7.89 5.73 -2.57
C TRP A 29 7.58 4.58 -3.52
N LEU A 30 6.55 4.74 -4.37
CA LEU A 30 6.21 3.73 -5.36
C LEU A 30 7.38 3.45 -6.31
N LYS A 31 8.00 4.50 -6.84
CA LYS A 31 9.07 4.42 -7.85
C LYS A 31 10.36 3.81 -7.32
N LYS A 32 10.74 4.14 -6.08
CA LYS A 32 12.07 3.85 -5.54
C LYS A 32 12.09 2.69 -4.54
N PHE A 33 11.00 2.46 -3.80
CA PHE A 33 11.03 1.60 -2.61
C PHE A 33 10.03 0.44 -2.62
N ALA A 34 8.88 0.59 -3.30
CA ALA A 34 7.80 -0.40 -3.21
C ALA A 34 8.23 -1.82 -3.60
N LEU A 35 8.96 -1.98 -4.70
CA LEU A 35 9.40 -3.29 -5.17
C LEU A 35 10.48 -3.91 -4.25
N MET A 36 11.39 -3.09 -3.73
CA MET A 36 12.39 -3.53 -2.75
C MET A 36 11.72 -3.98 -1.45
N ASN A 37 10.74 -3.24 -0.97
CA ASN A 37 9.99 -3.58 0.24
C ASN A 37 9.16 -4.86 0.06
N ASN A 38 8.59 -5.08 -1.14
CA ASN A 38 7.94 -6.35 -1.49
C ASN A 38 8.93 -7.52 -1.38
N ARG A 39 10.13 -7.39 -1.96
CA ARG A 39 11.16 -8.44 -1.94
C ARG A 39 11.68 -8.71 -0.52
N ALA A 40 11.80 -7.67 0.30
CA ALA A 40 12.22 -7.79 1.70
C ALA A 40 11.11 -8.27 2.65
N ASN A 41 9.89 -8.52 2.15
CA ASN A 41 8.70 -8.82 2.95
C ASN A 41 8.37 -7.75 4.00
N ALA A 42 8.86 -6.52 3.82
CA ALA A 42 8.60 -5.40 4.74
C ALA A 42 7.19 -4.82 4.54
N ALA A 43 6.70 -4.82 3.29
CA ALA A 43 5.33 -4.48 2.95
C ALA A 43 4.95 -5.20 1.66
N LYS A 44 3.67 -5.51 1.47
CA LYS A 44 3.14 -6.07 0.23
C LYS A 44 2.32 -5.02 -0.52
N THR A 45 2.78 -4.66 -1.70
CA THR A 45 2.21 -3.63 -2.56
C THR A 45 1.40 -4.28 -3.68
N PHE A 46 0.18 -3.80 -3.86
CA PHE A 46 -0.73 -4.18 -4.92
C PHE A 46 -1.00 -2.97 -5.82
N VAL A 47 -1.14 -3.21 -7.11
CA VAL A 47 -1.33 -2.19 -8.14
C VAL A 47 -2.55 -2.50 -8.99
N VAL A 48 -3.17 -1.43 -9.49
CA VAL A 48 -4.15 -1.45 -10.57
C VAL A 48 -3.51 -0.76 -11.76
N CYS A 49 -3.68 -1.33 -12.96
CA CYS A 49 -3.00 -0.85 -14.15
C CYS A 49 -3.96 -0.60 -15.31
N GLU A 50 -3.60 0.37 -16.16
CA GLU A 50 -4.05 0.43 -17.54
C GLU A 50 -2.89 -0.10 -18.42
N ARG A 51 -3.10 -1.25 -19.07
CA ARG A 51 -1.99 -2.07 -19.61
C ARG A 51 -0.97 -2.38 -18.50
N ASN A 52 0.28 -1.91 -18.62
CA ASN A 52 1.32 -2.06 -17.60
C ASN A 52 1.57 -0.76 -16.80
N ARG A 53 0.92 0.36 -17.16
CA ARG A 53 1.06 1.62 -16.44
C ARG A 53 0.27 1.53 -15.13
N VAL A 54 0.94 1.72 -14.01
CA VAL A 54 0.28 1.80 -12.71
C VAL A 54 -0.55 3.08 -12.66
N ILE A 55 -1.83 2.94 -12.31
CA ILE A 55 -2.81 4.04 -12.17
C ILE A 55 -3.36 4.13 -10.74
N GLY A 56 -3.05 3.15 -9.89
CA GLY A 56 -3.36 3.18 -8.46
C GLY A 56 -2.61 2.07 -7.74
N TYR A 57 -2.31 2.30 -6.47
CA TYR A 57 -1.64 1.30 -5.64
C TYR A 57 -2.01 1.43 -4.17
N TYR A 58 -1.82 0.34 -3.44
CA TYR A 58 -1.81 0.35 -1.98
C TYR A 58 -0.77 -0.62 -1.43
N SER A 59 -0.29 -0.37 -0.21
CA SER A 59 0.70 -1.23 0.46
C SER A 59 0.23 -1.65 1.85
N LEU A 60 0.32 -2.93 2.16
CA LEU A 60 -0.02 -3.51 3.45
C LEU A 60 1.23 -4.00 4.19
N ALA A 61 1.30 -3.78 5.50
CA ALA A 61 2.35 -4.32 6.36
C ALA A 61 1.73 -4.93 7.63
N MET A 62 2.39 -5.94 8.17
CA MET A 62 2.02 -6.50 9.48
C MET A 62 2.52 -5.55 10.58
N GLY A 63 1.72 -5.36 11.63
CA GLY A 63 2.13 -4.54 12.77
C GLY A 63 1.33 -4.82 14.02
N SER A 64 1.59 -4.02 15.05
CA SER A 64 0.82 -4.01 16.29
C SER A 64 0.66 -2.59 16.81
N VAL A 65 -0.38 -2.36 17.59
CA VAL A 65 -0.65 -1.10 18.28
C VAL A 65 -0.72 -1.37 19.77
N ASP A 66 -0.07 -0.53 20.57
CA ASP A 66 -0.12 -0.67 22.03
C ASP A 66 -1.56 -0.64 22.54
N TYR A 67 -1.84 -1.47 23.53
CA TYR A 67 -3.17 -1.58 24.12
C TYR A 67 -3.64 -0.23 24.69
N GLU A 68 -2.74 0.64 25.08
CA GLU A 68 -3.04 1.92 25.72
C GLU A 68 -3.63 2.89 24.69
N VAL A 69 -3.11 2.90 23.47
CA VAL A 69 -3.48 3.84 22.41
C VAL A 69 -4.53 3.31 21.44
N ALA A 70 -4.79 1.99 21.42
CA ALA A 70 -5.85 1.43 20.59
C ALA A 70 -7.25 1.89 21.03
N SER A 71 -8.19 2.00 20.08
CA SER A 71 -9.54 2.50 20.38
C SER A 71 -10.31 1.56 21.33
N PRO A 72 -11.21 2.08 22.19
CA PRO A 72 -11.98 1.26 23.12
C PRO A 72 -12.77 0.13 22.44
N ARG A 73 -13.26 0.38 21.21
CA ARG A 73 -14.00 -0.62 20.41
C ARG A 73 -13.11 -1.80 20.03
N ILE A 74 -11.87 -1.53 19.62
CA ILE A 74 -10.92 -2.58 19.20
C ILE A 74 -10.45 -3.40 20.39
N LYS A 75 -10.28 -2.78 21.56
CA LYS A 75 -9.76 -3.43 22.78
C LYS A 75 -10.78 -4.25 23.54
N LYS A 76 -12.07 -4.10 23.25
CA LYS A 76 -13.15 -4.74 24.00
C LYS A 76 -13.00 -6.26 23.94
N GLY A 77 -12.75 -6.89 25.09
CA GLY A 77 -12.60 -8.34 25.21
C GLY A 77 -11.20 -8.87 24.90
N LEU A 78 -10.22 -8.00 24.66
CA LEU A 78 -8.82 -8.40 24.46
C LEU A 78 -8.01 -8.31 25.76
N ALA A 79 -7.03 -9.20 25.91
CA ALA A 79 -6.02 -9.11 26.94
C ALA A 79 -5.13 -7.86 26.73
N LYS A 80 -4.49 -7.38 27.80
CA LYS A 80 -3.60 -6.21 27.79
C LYS A 80 -2.23 -6.53 27.15
N HIS A 81 -2.25 -6.82 25.86
CA HIS A 81 -1.08 -7.00 25.00
C HIS A 81 -1.24 -6.14 23.74
N PRO A 82 -0.15 -5.85 23.00
CA PRO A 82 -0.25 -5.15 21.72
C PRO A 82 -1.28 -5.81 20.80
N VAL A 83 -2.18 -4.99 20.25
CA VAL A 83 -3.25 -5.46 19.38
C VAL A 83 -2.67 -5.69 17.98
N PRO A 84 -2.77 -6.91 17.42
CA PRO A 84 -2.28 -7.19 16.07
C PRO A 84 -3.12 -6.44 15.03
N VAL A 85 -2.45 -5.83 14.06
CA VAL A 85 -3.10 -5.06 12.98
C VAL A 85 -2.45 -5.34 11.63
N VAL A 86 -3.21 -5.05 10.57
CA VAL A 86 -2.65 -4.85 9.24
C VAL A 86 -2.64 -3.36 8.98
N ILE A 87 -1.46 -2.81 8.71
CA ILE A 87 -1.26 -1.40 8.45
C ILE A 87 -1.46 -1.16 6.95
N LEU A 88 -2.46 -0.34 6.60
CA LEU A 88 -2.53 0.29 5.28
C LEU A 88 -1.51 1.43 5.25
N GLY A 89 -0.28 1.10 4.86
CA GLY A 89 0.83 2.06 4.93
C GLY A 89 0.70 3.17 3.89
N ARG A 90 0.17 2.86 2.70
CA ARG A 90 0.06 3.77 1.57
C ARG A 90 -1.14 3.40 0.71
N LEU A 91 -1.77 4.42 0.15
CA LEU A 91 -2.86 4.33 -0.82
C LEU A 91 -2.78 5.57 -1.71
N ALA A 92 -2.76 5.38 -3.02
CA ALA A 92 -2.73 6.47 -3.98
C ALA A 92 -3.40 6.07 -5.30
N VAL A 93 -3.97 7.07 -5.98
CA VAL A 93 -4.52 6.97 -7.34
C VAL A 93 -3.86 8.07 -8.17
N ASP A 94 -3.46 7.74 -9.39
CA ASP A 94 -2.85 8.68 -10.33
C ASP A 94 -3.86 9.77 -10.74
N LEU A 95 -3.41 11.03 -10.84
CA LEU A 95 -4.26 12.17 -11.20
C LEU A 95 -4.70 12.14 -12.67
N GLY A 96 -3.91 11.52 -13.54
CA GLY A 96 -4.17 11.39 -14.97
C GLY A 96 -4.76 10.04 -15.37
N TYR A 97 -5.43 9.36 -14.43
CA TYR A 97 -6.26 8.19 -14.69
C TYR A 97 -7.68 8.59 -15.13
#